data_AF-A0A951GTT8-F1
#
_entry.id   AF-A0A951GTT8-F1
#
_cell.length_a   1.000
_cell.length_b   1.000
_cell.length_c   1.000
_cell.angle_alpha   90.00
_cell.angle_beta   90.00
_cell.angle_gamma   90.00
#
_symmetry.space_group_name_H-M   'P 1'
#
loop_
_entity.id
_entity.type
_entity.pdbx_description
1 polymer ?
#
loop_
_entity_poly.entity_id
_entity_poly.type
_entity_poly.pdbx_seq_one_letter_code
_entity_poly.pdbx_strand_id
1 'polypeptide(L)'
;MRIQLATAAVVVLLVGCGSSSASTSPPSTSSSTTSDVHPGTVSCGPAEARTLAASGVARVYALNDRVYGCSERSPARSYQLGDSSFCNGGGRAGPVAVAEQLVAYGLERCGVDTGTSVVALRRMTDGRVLGELPALTGLPAPESYAQVTAVLATPAGAVAWIALASSIVRHTRIVEVHEYVHQRTELLDSGPAIGPGSLRLRGTRLSWQHGSTQRHATFG
;
A
#
# COMPACT_ATOMS: atom_id res chain seq x y z
N MET A 1 -27.47 -13.37 -53.64
CA MET A 1 -28.66 -14.22 -53.88
C MET A 1 -29.01 -14.93 -52.57
N ARG A 2 -30.16 -14.56 -51.99
CA ARG A 2 -30.97 -15.26 -50.96
C ARG A 2 -30.47 -15.38 -49.50
N ILE A 3 -31.04 -14.45 -48.72
CA ILE A 3 -31.50 -14.45 -47.32
C ILE A 3 -32.05 -15.82 -46.84
N GLN A 4 -31.82 -16.19 -45.57
CA GLN A 4 -32.87 -16.70 -44.65
C GLN A 4 -32.60 -16.31 -43.19
N LEU A 5 -33.55 -15.54 -42.64
CA LEU A 5 -33.82 -15.35 -41.21
C LEU A 5 -34.40 -16.63 -40.60
N ALA A 6 -34.17 -16.86 -39.30
CA ALA A 6 -35.11 -17.56 -38.44
C ALA A 6 -34.99 -17.08 -36.99
N THR A 7 -35.88 -16.16 -36.63
CA THR A 7 -36.33 -15.85 -35.28
C THR A 7 -37.04 -17.05 -34.65
N ALA A 8 -36.76 -17.33 -33.38
CA ALA A 8 -37.68 -18.07 -32.52
C ALA A 8 -37.66 -17.46 -31.11
N ALA A 9 -38.74 -16.74 -30.79
CA ALA A 9 -39.14 -16.36 -29.44
C ALA A 9 -39.77 -17.56 -28.73
N VAL A 10 -39.88 -17.50 -27.38
CA VAL A 10 -40.83 -18.19 -26.47
C VAL A 10 -40.16 -18.25 -25.08
N VAL A 11 -40.76 -18.03 -23.91
CA VAL A 11 -42.07 -17.56 -23.41
C VAL A 11 -41.80 -17.18 -21.95
N VAL A 12 -42.40 -16.09 -21.47
CA VAL A 12 -42.43 -15.70 -20.05
C VAL A 12 -43.59 -16.43 -19.37
N LEU A 13 -43.32 -17.14 -18.26
CA LEU A 13 -44.36 -17.59 -17.33
C LEU A 13 -44.10 -17.00 -15.95
N LEU A 14 -44.96 -16.06 -15.57
CA LEU A 14 -45.15 -15.58 -14.20
C LEU A 14 -46.20 -16.47 -13.53
N VAL A 15 -45.83 -17.09 -12.40
CA VAL A 15 -46.79 -17.64 -11.45
C VAL A 15 -46.48 -17.03 -10.09
N GLY A 16 -47.41 -16.23 -9.60
CA GLY A 16 -47.48 -15.81 -8.19
C GLY A 16 -48.52 -16.65 -7.47
N CYS A 17 -48.20 -17.08 -6.25
CA CYS A 17 -49.14 -17.38 -5.18
C CYS A 17 -48.39 -17.19 -3.86
N GLY A 18 -48.90 -16.31 -3.01
CA GLY A 18 -48.37 -16.08 -1.67
C GLY A 18 -48.78 -17.18 -0.69
N SER A 19 -48.09 -17.23 0.44
CA SER A 19 -48.63 -17.48 1.79
C SER A 19 -47.52 -17.31 2.82
N SER A 20 -47.83 -16.55 3.86
CA SER A 20 -47.01 -16.31 5.03
C SER A 20 -46.83 -17.59 5.86
N SER A 21 -45.60 -17.85 6.28
CA SER A 21 -45.31 -18.73 7.41
C SER A 21 -44.33 -18.01 8.35
N ALA A 22 -44.85 -17.61 9.50
CA ALA A 22 -44.03 -17.26 10.65
C ALA A 22 -43.30 -18.52 11.14
N SER A 23 -42.01 -18.43 11.40
CA SER A 23 -41.25 -19.49 12.07
C SER A 23 -40.17 -18.84 12.93
N THR A 24 -40.51 -18.79 14.21
CA THR A 24 -39.70 -18.76 15.42
C THR A 24 -38.19 -18.92 15.23
N SER A 25 -37.45 -17.89 15.66
CA SER A 25 -36.00 -17.87 15.80
C SER A 25 -35.51 -18.96 16.76
N PRO A 26 -34.51 -19.78 16.40
CA PRO A 26 -33.65 -20.42 17.37
C PRO A 26 -32.57 -19.43 17.86
N PRO A 27 -32.20 -19.43 19.15
CA PRO A 27 -31.08 -18.65 19.64
C PRO A 27 -29.78 -19.23 19.07
N SER A 28 -29.19 -18.52 18.11
CA SER A 28 -27.84 -18.80 17.64
C SER A 28 -26.86 -18.20 18.63
N THR A 29 -26.41 -19.05 19.55
CA THR A 29 -25.28 -18.82 20.46
C THR A 29 -24.10 -18.27 19.67
N SER A 30 -23.84 -16.97 19.82
CA SER A 30 -22.75 -16.27 19.17
C SER A 30 -21.46 -16.51 19.98
N SER A 31 -20.86 -17.67 19.74
CA SER A 31 -19.51 -17.99 20.19
C SER A 31 -18.57 -17.86 19.00
N SER A 32 -17.80 -16.77 18.93
CA SER A 32 -16.39 -16.71 18.53
C SER A 32 -16.03 -15.31 18.04
N THR A 33 -15.50 -14.56 18.99
CA THR A 33 -14.62 -13.41 18.80
C THR A 33 -13.52 -13.79 17.80
N THR A 34 -13.69 -13.40 16.54
CA THR A 34 -12.59 -13.31 15.59
C THR A 34 -12.47 -11.84 15.23
N SER A 35 -11.41 -11.23 15.76
CA SER A 35 -11.08 -9.83 15.61
C SER A 35 -10.86 -9.50 14.14
N ASP A 36 -11.88 -8.96 13.50
CA ASP A 36 -11.71 -8.14 12.31
C ASP A 36 -10.85 -6.93 12.69
N VAL A 37 -9.70 -6.78 12.04
CA VAL A 37 -8.91 -5.55 12.13
C VAL A 37 -9.70 -4.46 11.41
N HIS A 38 -10.58 -3.81 12.15
CA HIS A 38 -11.26 -2.59 11.73
C HIS A 38 -10.18 -1.50 11.63
N PRO A 39 -10.06 -0.77 10.51
CA PRO A 39 -9.22 0.42 10.48
C PRO A 39 -9.81 1.41 11.49
N GLY A 40 -9.16 1.58 12.64
CA GLY A 40 -9.55 2.58 13.61
C GLY A 40 -9.59 3.94 12.93
N THR A 41 -10.72 4.64 13.03
CA THR A 41 -10.82 6.03 12.59
C THR A 41 -10.05 6.90 13.57
N VAL A 42 -8.78 7.15 13.26
CA VAL A 42 -7.95 8.17 13.90
C VAL A 42 -8.43 9.54 13.46
N SER A 43 -8.79 10.37 14.45
CA SER A 43 -9.37 11.71 14.36
C SER A 43 -8.33 12.83 14.27
N CYS A 44 -7.04 12.55 14.20
CA CYS A 44 -6.03 13.60 14.08
C CYS A 44 -5.98 14.19 12.67
N GLY A 45 -5.52 15.44 12.59
CA GLY A 45 -5.44 16.20 11.34
C GLY A 45 -6.79 16.77 10.88
N PRO A 46 -6.80 17.60 9.83
CA PRO A 46 -8.02 18.24 9.34
C PRO A 46 -9.06 17.22 8.85
N ALA A 47 -10.34 17.54 9.03
CA ALA A 47 -11.45 16.64 8.68
C ALA A 47 -11.61 16.54 7.15
N GLU A 48 -11.34 17.63 6.44
CA GLU A 48 -11.39 17.74 4.98
C GLU A 48 -10.23 17.05 4.26
N ALA A 49 -9.18 16.65 5.00
CA ALA A 49 -8.01 16.02 4.41
C ALA A 49 -8.30 14.58 3.96
N ARG A 50 -7.72 14.18 2.82
CA ARG A 50 -7.88 12.82 2.28
C ARG A 50 -6.94 11.86 2.99
N THR A 51 -7.47 10.91 3.74
CA THR A 51 -6.67 9.84 4.37
C THR A 51 -6.02 8.95 3.30
N LEU A 52 -4.71 8.76 3.40
CA LEU A 52 -3.94 7.84 2.56
C LEU A 52 -3.76 6.48 3.25
N ALA A 53 -3.50 6.49 4.56
CA ALA A 53 -3.36 5.31 5.40
C ALA A 53 -3.56 5.68 6.88
N ALA A 54 -4.02 4.74 7.70
CA ALA A 54 -4.22 4.97 9.13
C ALA A 54 -4.08 3.67 9.95
N SER A 55 -3.75 3.84 11.22
CA SER A 55 -3.86 2.83 12.29
C SER A 55 -4.80 3.36 13.37
N GLY A 56 -4.84 2.75 14.56
CA GLY A 56 -5.52 3.32 15.73
C GLY A 56 -4.75 4.47 16.42
N VAL A 57 -3.51 4.76 16.01
CA VAL A 57 -2.63 5.74 16.69
C VAL A 57 -2.16 6.87 15.76
N ALA A 58 -2.05 6.60 14.47
CA ALA A 58 -1.52 7.55 13.50
C ALA A 58 -2.33 7.55 12.20
N ARG A 59 -2.36 8.70 11.54
CA ARG A 59 -3.01 8.90 10.24
C ARG A 59 -2.07 9.66 9.32
N VAL A 60 -1.97 9.18 8.09
CA VAL A 60 -1.33 9.89 6.99
C VAL A 60 -2.40 10.38 6.04
N TYR A 61 -2.33 11.65 5.66
CA TYR A 61 -3.33 12.30 4.82
C TYR A 61 -2.69 13.25 3.82
N ALA A 62 -3.41 13.50 2.73
CA ALA A 62 -3.10 14.51 1.74
C ALA A 62 -3.98 15.75 1.94
N LEU A 63 -3.36 16.93 1.88
CA LEU A 63 -4.02 18.23 1.93
C LEU A 63 -3.20 19.25 1.12
N ASN A 64 -3.83 19.97 0.20
CA ASN A 64 -3.19 21.02 -0.61
C ASN A 64 -1.86 20.57 -1.24
N ASP A 65 -1.91 19.46 -2.00
CA ASP A 65 -0.77 18.82 -2.65
C ASP A 65 0.37 18.33 -1.74
N ARG A 66 0.19 18.36 -0.42
CA ARG A 66 1.18 17.89 0.55
C ARG A 66 0.69 16.67 1.30
N VAL A 67 1.62 15.81 1.68
CA VAL A 67 1.38 14.63 2.50
C VAL A 67 1.86 14.92 3.91
N TYR A 68 0.99 14.64 4.89
CA TYR A 68 1.26 14.84 6.31
C TYR A 68 0.97 13.58 7.08
N GLY A 69 1.68 13.39 8.19
CA GLY A 69 1.35 12.42 9.22
C GLY A 69 1.01 13.11 10.54
N CYS A 70 0.05 12.56 11.27
CA CYS A 70 -0.31 12.98 12.63
C CYS A 70 -0.50 11.77 13.54
N SER A 71 -0.60 12.03 14.85
CA SER A 71 -0.93 11.00 15.85
C SER A 71 -2.02 11.47 16.80
N GLU A 72 -2.90 10.56 17.21
CA GLU A 72 -3.87 10.77 18.30
C GLU A 72 -3.21 11.17 19.62
N ARG A 73 -1.97 10.73 19.85
CA ARG A 73 -1.23 11.07 21.08
C ARG A 73 -0.72 12.51 21.08
N SER A 74 -0.77 13.19 19.94
CA SER A 74 -0.32 14.58 19.78
C SER A 74 -1.14 15.23 18.66
N PRO A 75 -2.46 15.40 18.83
CA PRO A 75 -3.37 15.74 17.74
C PRO A 75 -3.14 17.15 17.18
N ALA A 76 -2.53 18.04 17.97
CA ALA A 76 -2.14 19.38 17.56
C ALA A 76 -0.86 19.41 16.68
N ARG A 77 -0.16 18.27 16.53
CA ARG A 77 1.07 18.17 15.74
C ARG A 77 0.81 17.41 14.45
N SER A 78 1.28 17.96 13.35
CA SER A 78 1.40 17.29 12.07
C SER A 78 2.82 17.43 11.54
N TYR A 79 3.23 16.45 10.75
CA TYR A 79 4.56 16.38 10.19
C TYR A 79 4.44 16.24 8.68
N GLN A 80 4.99 17.19 7.93
CA GLN A 80 5.07 17.04 6.47
C GLN A 80 6.01 15.88 6.13
N LEU A 81 5.52 14.97 5.29
CA LEU A 81 6.25 13.80 4.78
C LEU A 81 6.78 14.03 3.37
N GLY A 82 6.10 14.88 2.59
CA GLY A 82 6.48 15.24 1.23
C GLY A 82 5.32 15.88 0.48
N ASP A 83 5.45 15.92 -0.83
CA ASP A 83 4.43 16.35 -1.77
C ASP A 83 3.65 15.12 -2.30
N SER A 84 2.41 15.32 -2.74
CA SER A 84 1.51 14.21 -3.12
C SER A 84 1.58 13.81 -4.59
N SER A 85 2.11 14.68 -5.44
CA SER A 85 1.99 14.59 -6.91
C SER A 85 3.31 14.85 -7.62
N PHE A 86 4.05 15.88 -7.23
CA PHE A 86 5.31 16.29 -7.87
C PHE A 86 6.49 16.16 -6.92
N CYS A 87 7.67 15.98 -7.50
CA CYS A 87 8.97 15.88 -6.82
C CYS A 87 9.90 17.05 -7.20
N ASN A 88 9.36 18.11 -7.80
CA ASN A 88 10.10 19.31 -8.20
C ASN A 88 10.19 20.27 -7.01
N GLY A 89 11.39 20.50 -6.48
CA GLY A 89 11.62 21.39 -5.33
C GLY A 89 11.25 20.79 -3.96
N GLY A 90 10.73 19.56 -3.93
CA GLY A 90 10.38 18.79 -2.74
C GLY A 90 10.36 17.29 -3.05
N GLY A 91 10.28 16.43 -2.02
CA GLY A 91 10.21 14.99 -2.23
C GLY A 91 8.78 14.51 -2.37
N ARG A 92 8.46 13.70 -3.39
CA ARG A 92 7.13 13.08 -3.53
C ARG A 92 7.00 11.92 -2.54
N ALA A 93 6.00 11.99 -1.65
CA ALA A 93 5.72 10.95 -0.68
C ALA A 93 4.65 9.99 -1.19
N GLY A 94 4.97 8.70 -1.24
CA GLY A 94 4.08 7.64 -1.65
C GLY A 94 4.86 6.46 -2.25
N PRO A 95 4.33 5.22 -2.18
CA PRO A 95 3.18 4.74 -1.39
C PRO A 95 3.42 4.86 0.12
N VAL A 96 2.39 4.64 0.94
CA VAL A 96 2.46 4.79 2.41
C VAL A 96 1.83 3.58 3.12
N ALA A 97 2.46 3.13 4.19
CA ALA A 97 1.92 2.19 5.17
C ALA A 97 2.01 2.78 6.58
N VAL A 98 1.00 2.49 7.41
CA VAL A 98 0.93 2.89 8.81
C VAL A 98 0.70 1.66 9.67
N ALA A 99 1.55 1.47 10.68
CA ALA A 99 1.39 0.42 11.68
C ALA A 99 1.65 1.03 13.06
N GLU A 100 0.59 1.10 13.89
CA GLU A 100 0.62 1.87 15.14
C GLU A 100 1.13 3.31 14.88
N GLN A 101 2.21 3.71 15.53
CA GLN A 101 2.87 5.01 15.41
C GLN A 101 3.91 5.08 14.28
N LEU A 102 4.26 3.95 13.66
CA LEU A 102 5.26 3.88 12.60
C LEU A 102 4.59 4.17 11.25
N VAL A 103 5.20 5.08 10.50
CA VAL A 103 4.88 5.36 9.11
C VAL A 103 6.07 4.99 8.26
N ALA A 104 5.85 4.11 7.28
CA ALA A 104 6.81 3.77 6.23
C ALA A 104 6.27 4.30 4.91
N TYR A 105 7.09 5.02 4.15
CA TYR A 105 6.65 5.60 2.88
C TYR A 105 7.78 5.69 1.87
N GLY A 106 7.44 5.55 0.59
CA GLY A 106 8.35 5.94 -0.48
C GLY A 106 8.56 7.45 -0.46
N LEU A 107 9.80 7.89 -0.56
CA LEU A 107 10.16 9.29 -0.74
C LEU A 107 11.04 9.42 -1.97
N GLU A 108 10.48 10.02 -3.00
CA GLU A 108 11.14 10.22 -4.29
C GLU A 108 11.64 11.64 -4.45
N ARG A 109 12.84 11.78 -5.02
CA ARG A 109 13.47 13.05 -5.33
C ARG A 109 13.83 13.07 -6.80
N CYS A 110 13.37 14.11 -7.49
CA CYS A 110 13.62 14.26 -8.92
C CYS A 110 14.77 15.22 -9.15
N GLY A 111 15.79 14.74 -9.86
CA GLY A 111 16.79 15.56 -10.52
C GLY A 111 16.45 15.73 -12.00
N VAL A 112 17.30 16.48 -12.71
CA VAL A 112 17.14 16.73 -14.15
C VAL A 112 17.23 15.43 -14.94
N ASP A 113 18.25 14.63 -14.66
CA ASP A 113 18.53 13.39 -15.39
C ASP A 113 18.28 12.13 -14.56
N THR A 114 18.24 12.23 -13.23
CA THR A 114 18.17 11.07 -12.34
C THR A 114 17.11 11.28 -11.27
N GLY A 115 16.26 10.28 -11.06
CA GLY A 115 15.31 10.24 -9.94
C GLY A 115 15.73 9.18 -8.94
N THR A 116 15.83 9.55 -7.67
CA THR A 116 16.14 8.61 -6.59
C THR A 116 14.94 8.42 -5.69
N SER A 117 14.84 7.25 -5.07
CA SER A 117 13.81 6.97 -4.08
C SER A 117 14.41 6.24 -2.89
N VAL A 118 13.87 6.54 -1.72
CA VAL A 118 14.13 5.82 -0.46
C VAL A 118 12.82 5.34 0.13
N VAL A 119 12.88 4.39 1.06
CA VAL A 119 11.81 4.15 2.04
C VAL A 119 12.16 4.89 3.31
N ALA A 120 11.39 5.92 3.64
CA ALA A 120 11.56 6.70 4.86
C ALA A 120 10.70 6.11 5.98
N LEU A 121 11.30 5.95 7.16
CA LEU A 121 10.66 5.45 8.37
C LEU A 121 10.53 6.60 9.37
N ARG A 122 9.31 6.89 9.83
CA ARG A 122 9.06 8.00 10.74
C ARG A 122 8.06 7.63 11.81
N ARG A 123 8.33 8.07 13.04
CA ARG A 123 7.42 7.88 14.17
C ARG A 123 6.50 9.10 14.32
N MET A 124 5.20 8.92 14.34
CA MET A 124 4.23 10.03 14.35
C MET A 124 3.95 10.61 15.73
N THR A 125 4.37 9.95 16.81
CA THR A 125 4.17 10.49 18.17
C THR A 125 5.11 11.66 18.46
N ASP A 126 6.36 11.61 17.98
CA ASP A 126 7.40 12.62 18.20
C ASP A 126 7.94 13.22 16.90
N GLY A 127 7.51 12.72 15.73
CA GLY A 127 7.97 13.18 14.43
C GLY A 127 9.38 12.72 14.08
N ARG A 128 10.00 11.83 14.86
CA ARG A 128 11.39 11.41 14.65
C ARG A 128 11.51 10.55 13.39
N VAL A 129 12.46 10.90 12.52
CA VAL A 129 12.90 10.04 11.42
C VAL A 129 13.76 8.93 12.01
N LEU A 130 13.33 7.68 11.81
CA LEU A 130 13.99 6.49 12.33
C LEU A 130 15.04 5.95 11.36
N GLY A 131 14.87 6.22 10.06
CA GLY A 131 15.83 5.85 9.02
C GLY A 131 15.31 6.18 7.63
N GLU A 132 16.24 6.20 6.68
CA GLU A 132 15.96 6.19 5.24
C GLU A 132 16.68 4.97 4.65
N LEU A 133 15.94 4.09 4.00
CA LEU A 133 16.44 2.86 3.41
C LEU A 133 16.50 3.04 1.88
N PRO A 134 17.58 2.61 1.20
CA PRO A 134 17.62 2.64 -0.26
C PRO A 134 16.42 1.88 -0.84
N ALA A 135 15.76 2.45 -1.85
CA ALA A 135 14.66 1.72 -2.51
C ALA A 135 15.18 0.48 -3.25
N LEU A 136 16.38 0.56 -3.85
CA LEU A 136 17.04 -0.54 -4.56
C LEU A 136 18.47 -0.77 -4.03
N THR A 137 19.02 -1.97 -4.25
CA THR A 137 20.42 -2.31 -3.97
C THR A 137 21.42 -1.49 -4.81
N GLY A 138 20.98 -0.95 -5.94
CA GLY A 138 21.77 -0.04 -6.77
C GLY A 138 20.94 0.61 -7.88
N LEU A 139 21.49 1.63 -8.54
CA LEU A 139 20.88 2.21 -9.73
C LEU A 139 21.38 1.48 -11.00
N PRO A 140 20.49 1.21 -11.98
CA PRO A 140 20.85 0.42 -13.15
C PRO A 140 21.86 1.11 -14.08
N ALA A 141 21.89 2.45 -14.12
CA ALA A 141 22.71 3.24 -15.05
C ALA A 141 22.66 4.75 -14.74
N PRO A 142 23.43 5.59 -15.46
CA PRO A 142 23.06 6.99 -15.68
C PRO A 142 21.63 7.11 -16.25
N GLU A 143 21.01 8.26 -16.04
CA GLU A 143 19.65 8.54 -16.52
C GLU A 143 18.61 7.51 -16.04
N SER A 144 18.75 7.12 -14.77
CA SER A 144 17.84 6.19 -14.11
C SER A 144 16.83 6.92 -13.25
N TYR A 145 15.62 6.38 -13.24
CA TYR A 145 14.58 6.78 -12.31
C TYR A 145 14.21 5.59 -11.44
N ALA A 146 14.15 5.81 -10.12
CA ALA A 146 13.72 4.83 -9.13
C ALA A 146 12.49 5.33 -8.38
N GLN A 147 11.57 4.40 -8.06
CA GLN A 147 10.41 4.65 -7.23
C GLN A 147 10.09 3.43 -6.37
N VAL A 148 9.52 3.66 -5.20
CA VAL A 148 8.85 2.61 -4.40
C VAL A 148 7.43 2.46 -4.93
N THR A 149 6.98 1.23 -5.20
CA THR A 149 5.66 0.97 -5.78
C THR A 149 4.70 0.30 -4.81
N ALA A 150 5.22 -0.36 -3.78
CA ALA A 150 4.44 -0.87 -2.66
C ALA A 150 5.28 -0.82 -1.38
N VAL A 151 4.63 -0.55 -0.24
CA VAL A 151 5.27 -0.60 1.09
C VAL A 151 4.27 -1.17 2.09
N LEU A 152 4.76 -2.00 3.01
CA LEU A 152 4.01 -2.57 4.13
C LEU A 152 4.83 -2.41 5.40
N ALA A 153 4.15 -2.24 6.54
CA ALA A 153 4.78 -2.12 7.85
C ALA A 153 4.03 -2.97 8.88
N THR A 154 4.74 -3.42 9.92
CA THR A 154 4.16 -4.14 11.05
C THR A 154 4.29 -3.33 12.34
N PRO A 155 3.44 -3.59 13.36
CA PRO A 155 3.57 -2.96 14.67
C PRO A 155 4.92 -3.23 15.36
N ALA A 156 5.57 -4.36 15.04
CA ALA A 156 6.89 -4.72 15.56
C ALA A 156 8.03 -3.90 14.92
N GLY A 157 7.74 -3.10 13.88
CA GLY A 157 8.71 -2.27 13.20
C GLY A 157 9.36 -2.90 11.97
N ALA A 158 8.89 -4.07 11.55
CA ALA A 158 9.31 -4.68 10.30
C ALA A 158 8.66 -3.96 9.11
N VAL A 159 9.40 -3.80 8.02
CA VAL A 159 8.93 -3.11 6.80
C VAL A 159 9.31 -3.94 5.59
N ALA A 160 8.42 -4.03 4.60
CA ALA A 160 8.74 -4.63 3.31
C ALA A 160 8.30 -3.69 2.19
N TRP A 161 9.04 -3.68 1.09
CA TRP A 161 8.70 -2.84 -0.05
C TRP A 161 9.03 -3.50 -1.38
N ILE A 162 8.36 -3.02 -2.43
CA ILE A 162 8.73 -3.27 -3.81
C ILE A 162 9.22 -1.95 -4.38
N ALA A 163 10.39 -1.97 -5.01
CA ALA A 163 10.92 -0.85 -5.75
C ALA A 163 11.09 -1.19 -7.22
N LEU A 164 10.99 -0.17 -8.06
CA LEU A 164 11.16 -0.25 -9.48
C LEU A 164 12.15 0.83 -9.91
N ALA A 165 13.13 0.42 -10.73
CA ALA A 165 14.00 1.33 -11.43
C ALA A 165 13.94 1.08 -12.94
N SER A 166 14.07 2.16 -13.71
CA SER A 166 14.16 2.12 -15.17
C SER A 166 15.25 3.05 -15.67
N SER A 167 16.00 2.62 -16.68
CA SER A 167 16.95 3.47 -17.42
C SER A 167 16.49 3.60 -18.86
N ILE A 168 16.41 4.84 -19.34
CA ILE A 168 16.06 5.13 -20.75
C ILE A 168 17.20 4.68 -21.65
N VAL A 169 18.44 5.04 -21.32
CA VAL A 169 19.63 4.76 -22.14
C VAL A 169 19.89 3.26 -22.29
N ARG A 170 19.74 2.48 -21.22
CA ARG A 170 20.00 1.03 -21.26
C ARG A 170 18.76 0.20 -21.59
N HIS A 171 17.58 0.81 -21.67
CA HIS A 171 16.30 0.11 -21.78
C HIS A 171 16.13 -1.00 -20.73
N THR A 172 16.71 -0.81 -19.55
CA THR A 172 16.64 -1.78 -18.46
C THR A 172 15.54 -1.42 -17.48
N ARG A 173 14.91 -2.46 -16.94
CA ARG A 173 13.94 -2.37 -15.86
C ARG A 173 14.32 -3.34 -14.77
N ILE A 174 14.51 -2.83 -13.56
CA ILE A 174 14.79 -3.61 -12.36
C ILE A 174 13.59 -3.47 -11.44
N VAL A 175 13.14 -4.58 -10.89
CA VAL A 175 12.14 -4.60 -9.81
C VAL A 175 12.74 -5.46 -8.70
N GLU A 176 12.72 -4.95 -7.48
CA GLU A 176 13.28 -5.62 -6.31
C GLU A 176 12.24 -5.65 -5.18
N VAL A 177 12.23 -6.75 -4.43
CA VAL A 177 11.48 -6.89 -3.18
C VAL A 177 12.47 -6.92 -2.04
N HIS A 178 12.25 -6.07 -1.06
CA HIS A 178 13.11 -5.93 0.11
C HIS A 178 12.32 -6.09 1.39
N GLU A 179 13.03 -6.45 2.45
CA GLU A 179 12.55 -6.30 3.82
C GLU A 179 13.57 -5.60 4.71
N TYR A 180 13.06 -5.01 5.79
CA TYR A 180 13.81 -4.41 6.86
C TYR A 180 13.30 -4.96 8.19
N VAL A 181 14.16 -5.70 8.89
CA VAL A 181 13.88 -6.36 10.17
C VAL A 181 15.13 -6.29 11.04
N HIS A 182 14.97 -6.07 12.35
CA HIS A 182 16.09 -6.02 13.29
C HIS A 182 17.26 -5.11 12.84
N GLN A 183 16.94 -3.96 12.24
CA GLN A 183 17.90 -2.98 11.71
C GLN A 183 18.74 -3.48 10.51
N ARG A 184 18.30 -4.53 9.83
CA ARG A 184 18.95 -5.08 8.64
C ARG A 184 18.00 -5.01 7.45
N THR A 185 18.54 -4.63 6.31
CA THR A 185 17.81 -4.69 5.03
C THR A 185 18.26 -5.92 4.27
N GLU A 186 17.31 -6.68 3.72
CA GLU A 186 17.57 -7.86 2.90
C GLU A 186 16.79 -7.80 1.59
N LEU A 187 17.47 -8.18 0.49
CA LEU A 187 16.85 -8.35 -0.82
C LEU A 187 16.22 -9.76 -0.88
N LEU A 188 14.91 -9.82 -0.99
CA LEU A 188 14.14 -11.06 -1.02
C LEU A 188 13.96 -11.63 -2.43
N ASP A 189 13.80 -10.76 -3.43
CA ASP A 189 13.59 -11.15 -4.82
C ASP A 189 13.98 -10.03 -5.78
N SER A 190 14.36 -10.37 -7.00
CA SER A 190 14.65 -9.41 -8.06
C SER A 190 14.26 -9.96 -9.43
N GLY A 191 13.76 -9.10 -10.30
CA GLY A 191 13.44 -9.45 -11.68
C GLY A 191 12.28 -8.67 -12.29
N PRO A 192 12.26 -8.52 -13.62
CA PRO A 192 11.28 -7.69 -14.32
C PRO A 192 9.84 -8.24 -14.28
N ALA A 193 9.69 -9.52 -13.92
CA ALA A 193 8.40 -10.20 -13.82
C ALA A 193 7.70 -9.98 -12.46
N ILE A 194 8.34 -9.31 -11.50
CA ILE A 194 7.71 -8.97 -10.23
C ILE A 194 6.58 -7.96 -10.45
N GLY A 195 5.41 -8.25 -9.89
CA GLY A 195 4.26 -7.34 -9.93
C GLY A 195 4.48 -6.14 -8.99
N PRO A 196 4.64 -4.90 -9.48
CA PRO A 196 5.06 -3.77 -8.65
C PRO A 196 4.07 -3.40 -7.52
N GLY A 197 2.78 -3.68 -7.70
CA GLY A 197 1.73 -3.46 -6.69
C GLY A 197 1.25 -4.73 -5.99
N SER A 198 1.98 -5.84 -6.12
CA SER A 198 1.52 -7.18 -5.69
C SER A 198 1.84 -7.53 -4.24
N LEU A 199 2.59 -6.68 -3.53
CA LEU A 199 3.01 -6.95 -2.16
C LEU A 199 1.80 -7.02 -1.21
N ARG A 200 1.70 -8.11 -0.44
CA ARG A 200 0.66 -8.34 0.56
C ARG A 200 1.28 -8.93 1.83
N LEU A 201 0.64 -8.66 2.97
CA LEU A 201 1.01 -9.19 4.28
C LEU A 201 -0.21 -9.85 4.92
N ARG A 202 -0.04 -11.06 5.46
CA ARG A 202 -1.02 -11.73 6.31
C ARG A 202 -0.30 -12.27 7.55
N GLY A 203 -0.60 -11.70 8.71
CA GLY A 203 0.18 -11.96 9.92
C GLY A 203 1.64 -11.54 9.71
N THR A 204 2.56 -12.50 9.80
CA THR A 204 3.99 -12.31 9.51
C THR A 204 4.41 -12.75 8.11
N ARG A 205 3.49 -13.33 7.32
CA ARG A 205 3.79 -13.87 5.99
C ARG A 205 3.63 -12.79 4.92
N LEU A 206 4.74 -12.46 4.27
CA LEU A 206 4.80 -11.64 3.08
C LEU A 206 4.49 -12.49 1.84
N SER A 207 3.85 -11.89 0.86
CA SER A 207 3.68 -12.48 -0.47
C SER A 207 3.68 -11.45 -1.57
N TRP A 208 4.22 -11.81 -2.72
CA TRP A 208 4.23 -11.00 -3.93
C TRP A 208 4.14 -11.88 -5.17
N GLN A 209 3.81 -11.29 -6.31
CA GLN A 209 3.74 -11.97 -7.60
C GLN A 209 5.08 -11.86 -8.32
N HIS A 210 5.60 -12.98 -8.83
CA HIS A 210 6.73 -13.06 -9.75
C HIS A 210 6.30 -13.87 -10.99
N GLY A 211 5.99 -13.19 -12.10
CA GLY A 211 5.42 -13.82 -13.28
C GLY A 211 4.04 -14.41 -12.98
N SER A 212 3.86 -15.71 -13.22
CA SER A 212 2.63 -16.45 -12.86
C SER A 212 2.70 -17.07 -11.45
N THR A 213 3.81 -16.94 -10.73
CA THR A 213 4.01 -17.57 -9.42
C THR A 213 3.85 -16.56 -8.29
N GLN A 214 3.12 -16.96 -7.23
CA GLN A 214 3.11 -16.22 -5.97
C GLN A 214 4.29 -16.67 -5.10
N ARG A 215 5.20 -15.74 -4.81
CA ARG A 215 6.31 -15.91 -3.89
C ARG A 215 5.90 -15.50 -2.48
N HIS A 216 6.66 -15.93 -1.49
CA HIS A 216 6.42 -15.61 -0.10
C HIS A 216 7.71 -15.61 0.71
N ALA A 217 7.70 -14.82 1.78
CA ALA A 217 8.69 -14.80 2.83
C ALA A 217 7.96 -14.64 4.17
N THR A 218 8.70 -14.72 5.27
CA THR A 218 8.18 -14.42 6.61
C THR A 218 9.12 -13.39 7.19
N PHE A 219 8.60 -12.32 7.79
CA PHE A 219 9.44 -11.42 8.58
C PHE A 219 10.17 -12.24 9.65
N GLY A 220 11.51 -12.19 9.62
CA GLY A 220 12.38 -12.90 10.56
C GLY A 220 12.41 -12.34 11.98
#